data_AF-A0A0L8GCG1-F1
#
_entry.id   AF-A0A0L8GCG1-F1
#
_cell.length_a   1.000
_cell.length_b   1.000
_cell.length_c   1.000
_cell.angle_alpha   90.00
_cell.angle_beta   90.00
_cell.angle_gamma   90.00
#
_symmetry.space_group_name_H-M   'P 1'
#
loop_
_entity.id
_entity.type
_entity.pdbx_description
1 polymer ?
#
loop_
_entity_poly.entity_id
_entity_poly.type
_entity_poly.pdbx_seq_one_letter_code
_entity_poly.pdbx_strand_id
1 'polypeptide(L)'
;MDTFAVDGQHKVVPKNTRRANEKAARALRDYLKDNSLSTDFESLDAKELSELLVLFYRDVRKRDGDQYKVTSLEGFRYALNRYFRLPPYLKTFDLIKDEIFEEANAHFKETVNELKTSGKGEVTHHPIILDEDLEKLYSSVYFDINTPLGLLNKVQFEIRLYFFRKGPQSMVEMTKKTFEVRVDSQTGYKYMCKAEEQSPRSLKTKTVS
;
A
#
# COMPACT_ATOMS: atom_id res chain seq x y z
N MET A 1 18.76 -28.68 21.36
CA MET A 1 19.88 -28.92 20.44
C MET A 1 19.23 -29.66 19.28
N ASP A 2 18.99 -29.03 18.13
CA ASP A 2 20.02 -28.45 17.30
C ASP A 2 19.71 -27.05 16.76
N THR A 3 20.70 -26.20 16.95
CA THR A 3 20.92 -24.91 16.32
C THR A 3 21.47 -25.12 14.92
N PHE A 4 20.70 -24.80 13.88
CA PHE A 4 21.26 -24.48 12.58
C PHE A 4 21.22 -22.98 12.40
N ALA A 5 22.32 -22.34 12.79
CA ALA A 5 22.68 -21.01 12.31
C ALA A 5 23.06 -21.14 10.84
N VAL A 6 22.24 -20.58 9.95
CA VAL A 6 22.68 -20.21 8.60
C VAL A 6 22.65 -18.69 8.58
N ASP A 7 23.85 -18.13 8.56
CA ASP A 7 24.12 -16.71 8.37
C ASP A 7 23.59 -16.27 7.00
N GLY A 8 22.92 -15.12 6.98
CA GLY A 8 22.14 -14.65 5.85
C GLY A 8 20.90 -13.97 6.38
N GLN A 9 20.93 -12.64 6.44
CA GLN A 9 19.81 -11.81 6.87
C GLN A 9 18.56 -12.14 6.03
N HIS A 10 17.75 -13.09 6.48
CA HIS A 10 16.45 -13.32 5.91
C HIS A 10 15.59 -12.16 6.38
N LYS A 11 15.55 -11.10 5.56
CA LYS A 11 14.75 -9.90 5.84
C LYS A 11 13.32 -10.37 6.05
N VAL A 12 12.87 -10.38 7.31
CA VAL A 12 11.55 -10.88 7.69
C VAL A 12 10.53 -10.11 6.86
N VAL A 13 9.87 -10.82 5.95
CA VAL A 13 8.91 -10.20 5.03
C VAL A 13 7.73 -9.72 5.88
N PRO A 14 7.38 -8.42 5.81
CA PRO A 14 6.28 -7.89 6.62
C PRO A 14 4.99 -8.69 6.37
N LYS A 15 4.20 -8.91 7.43
CA LYS A 15 2.96 -9.70 7.38
C LYS A 15 2.02 -9.28 6.24
N ASN A 16 1.90 -7.97 5.99
CA ASN A 16 1.06 -7.45 4.91
C ASN A 16 1.64 -7.77 3.53
N THR A 17 2.96 -7.71 3.37
CA THR A 17 3.65 -8.08 2.13
C THR A 17 3.47 -9.58 1.85
N ARG A 18 3.60 -10.44 2.86
CA ARG A 18 3.35 -11.88 2.72
C ARG A 18 1.90 -12.15 2.27
N ARG A 19 0.93 -11.52 2.93
CA ARG A 19 -0.49 -11.62 2.54
C ARG A 19 -0.75 -11.15 1.11
N ALA A 20 -0.08 -10.09 0.66
CA ALA A 20 -0.21 -9.61 -0.71
C ALA A 20 0.36 -10.63 -1.73
N ASN A 21 1.51 -11.22 -1.43
CA ASN A 21 2.13 -12.25 -2.25
C ASN A 21 1.23 -13.50 -2.34
N GLU A 22 0.73 -14.00 -1.20
CA GLU A 22 -0.20 -15.14 -1.15
C GLU A 22 -1.51 -14.85 -1.90
N LYS A 23 -2.03 -13.62 -1.80
CA LYS A 23 -3.23 -13.20 -2.54
C LYS A 23 -3.00 -13.21 -4.05
N ALA A 24 -1.84 -12.75 -4.51
CA ALA A 24 -1.52 -12.75 -5.94
C ALA A 24 -1.32 -14.17 -6.48
N ALA A 25 -0.61 -15.03 -5.74
CA ALA A 25 -0.45 -16.44 -6.06
C ALA A 25 -1.81 -17.17 -6.11
N ARG A 26 -2.73 -16.85 -5.19
CA ARG A 26 -4.10 -17.35 -5.23
C ARG A 26 -4.87 -16.86 -6.46
N ALA A 27 -4.75 -15.58 -6.81
CA ALA A 27 -5.41 -15.05 -8.00
C ALA A 27 -4.94 -15.75 -9.29
N LEU A 28 -3.64 -16.02 -9.42
CA LEU A 28 -3.09 -16.80 -10.53
C LEU A 28 -3.61 -18.24 -10.51
N ARG A 29 -3.64 -18.88 -9.33
CA ARG A 29 -4.15 -20.25 -9.17
C ARG A 29 -5.64 -20.36 -9.52
N ASP A 30 -6.45 -19.41 -9.07
CA ASP A 30 -7.88 -19.34 -9.37
C ASP A 30 -8.08 -19.16 -10.88
N TYR A 31 -7.34 -18.25 -11.52
CA TYR A 31 -7.35 -18.07 -12.97
C TYR A 31 -7.01 -19.36 -13.73
N LEU A 32 -5.94 -20.07 -13.33
CA LEU A 32 -5.54 -21.34 -13.94
C LEU A 32 -6.65 -22.38 -13.83
N LYS A 33 -7.27 -22.48 -12.64
CA LYS A 33 -8.38 -23.40 -12.39
C LYS A 33 -9.59 -23.08 -13.27
N ASP A 34 -9.95 -21.80 -13.39
CA ASP A 34 -11.09 -21.35 -14.20
C ASP A 34 -10.87 -21.62 -15.70
N ASN A 35 -9.61 -21.65 -16.15
CA ASN A 35 -9.23 -21.95 -17.54
C ASN A 35 -8.85 -23.43 -17.75
N SER A 36 -9.10 -24.31 -16.78
CA SER A 36 -8.77 -25.74 -16.84
C SER A 36 -7.27 -26.02 -17.12
N LEU A 37 -6.39 -25.15 -16.65
CA LEU A 37 -4.93 -25.28 -16.74
C LEU A 37 -4.35 -25.87 -15.45
N SER A 38 -3.13 -26.39 -15.53
CA SER A 38 -2.40 -26.87 -14.35
C SER A 38 -2.20 -25.74 -13.34
N THR A 39 -2.51 -25.99 -12.07
CA THR A 39 -2.32 -25.03 -10.97
C THR A 39 -0.92 -25.03 -10.37
N ASP A 40 -0.05 -25.95 -10.82
CA ASP A 40 1.33 -26.08 -10.36
C ASP A 40 2.25 -25.15 -11.14
N PHE A 41 2.01 -23.86 -11.05
CA PHE A 41 2.79 -22.86 -11.77
C PHE A 41 4.17 -22.61 -11.12
N GLU A 42 4.39 -23.12 -9.91
CA GLU A 42 5.65 -22.95 -9.20
C GLU A 42 6.77 -23.88 -9.70
N SER A 43 6.40 -25.01 -10.32
CA SER A 43 7.34 -25.94 -10.93
C SER A 43 7.79 -25.51 -12.34
N LEU A 44 7.05 -24.61 -13.00
CA LEU A 44 7.36 -24.10 -14.34
C LEU A 44 8.76 -23.49 -14.43
N ASP A 45 9.35 -23.62 -15.61
CA ASP A 45 10.56 -22.88 -15.96
C ASP A 45 10.25 -21.41 -16.27
N ALA A 46 11.30 -20.61 -16.49
CA ALA A 46 11.12 -19.17 -16.72
C ALA A 46 10.39 -18.85 -18.02
N LYS A 47 10.52 -19.69 -19.06
CA LYS A 47 9.88 -19.48 -20.36
C LYS A 47 8.40 -19.82 -20.28
N GLU A 48 8.06 -20.99 -19.75
CA GLU A 48 6.68 -21.43 -19.55
C GLU A 48 5.93 -20.45 -18.64
N LEU A 49 6.59 -19.96 -17.59
CA LEU A 49 6.01 -18.95 -16.71
C LEU A 49 5.78 -17.61 -17.43
N SER A 50 6.68 -17.22 -18.35
CA SER A 50 6.51 -16.01 -19.16
C SER A 50 5.26 -16.12 -20.06
N GLU A 51 5.11 -17.24 -20.78
CA GLU A 51 3.94 -17.53 -21.62
C GLU A 51 2.64 -17.53 -20.79
N LEU A 52 2.67 -18.13 -19.59
CA LEU A 52 1.53 -18.07 -18.67
C LEU A 52 1.19 -16.64 -18.23
N LEU A 53 2.20 -15.82 -17.92
CA LEU A 53 1.99 -14.44 -17.47
C LEU A 53 1.39 -13.55 -18.56
N VAL A 54 1.70 -13.80 -19.85
CA VAL A 54 1.03 -13.14 -20.98
C VAL A 54 -0.47 -13.35 -20.90
N LEU A 55 -0.91 -14.61 -20.79
CA LEU A 55 -2.33 -14.97 -20.73
C LEU A 55 -2.98 -14.41 -19.46
N PHE A 56 -2.31 -14.56 -18.32
CA PHE A 56 -2.80 -14.07 -17.04
C PHE A 56 -3.06 -12.56 -17.06
N TYR A 57 -2.11 -11.74 -17.54
CA TYR A 57 -2.28 -10.29 -17.52
C TYR A 57 -3.46 -9.83 -18.38
N ARG A 58 -3.69 -10.47 -19.52
CA ARG A 58 -4.80 -10.15 -20.43
C ARG A 58 -6.16 -10.59 -19.87
N ASP A 59 -6.22 -11.80 -19.32
CA ASP A 59 -7.48 -12.50 -19.12
C ASP A 59 -7.93 -12.55 -17.65
N VAL A 60 -7.07 -12.17 -16.69
CA VAL A 60 -7.45 -12.22 -15.27
C VAL A 60 -8.65 -11.32 -14.98
N ARG A 61 -9.68 -11.88 -14.34
CA ARG A 61 -10.90 -11.18 -13.92
C ARG A 61 -11.17 -11.40 -12.44
N LYS A 62 -12.00 -10.52 -11.87
CA LYS A 62 -12.59 -10.72 -10.54
C LYS A 62 -13.60 -11.87 -10.61
N ARG A 63 -14.06 -12.32 -9.45
CA ARG A 63 -15.08 -13.39 -9.34
C ARG A 63 -16.42 -13.04 -9.98
N ASP A 64 -16.73 -11.75 -10.09
CA ASP A 64 -17.94 -11.24 -10.77
C ASP A 64 -17.75 -11.10 -12.29
N GLY A 65 -16.59 -11.47 -12.83
CA GLY A 65 -16.24 -11.32 -14.24
C GLY A 65 -15.70 -9.94 -14.62
N ASP A 66 -15.73 -8.95 -13.72
CA ASP A 66 -15.25 -7.60 -14.01
C ASP A 66 -13.71 -7.53 -14.08
N GLN A 67 -13.21 -6.57 -14.84
CA GLN A 67 -11.78 -6.29 -14.93
C GLN A 67 -11.23 -5.71 -13.62
N TYR A 68 -9.97 -6.02 -13.32
CA TYR A 68 -9.23 -5.39 -12.24
C TYR A 68 -8.90 -3.93 -12.57
N LYS A 69 -8.72 -3.11 -11.51
CA LYS A 69 -8.11 -1.79 -11.67
C LYS A 69 -6.62 -1.93 -11.99
N VAL A 70 -6.05 -0.92 -12.65
CA VAL A 70 -4.60 -0.85 -12.97
C VAL A 70 -3.75 -1.10 -11.72
N THR A 71 -4.07 -0.44 -10.61
CA THR A 71 -3.35 -0.58 -9.33
C THR A 71 -3.38 -2.01 -8.77
N SER A 72 -4.45 -2.76 -9.03
CA SER A 72 -4.56 -4.16 -8.60
C SER A 72 -3.70 -5.07 -9.47
N LEU A 73 -3.69 -4.85 -10.79
CA LEU A 73 -2.89 -5.63 -11.73
C LEU A 73 -1.38 -5.40 -11.51
N GLU A 74 -0.97 -4.14 -11.32
CA GLU A 74 0.39 -3.80 -10.87
C GLU A 74 0.73 -4.48 -9.54
N GLY A 75 -0.20 -4.45 -8.59
CA GLY A 75 -0.09 -5.14 -7.31
C GLY A 75 0.21 -6.63 -7.47
N PHE A 76 -0.50 -7.32 -8.38
CA PHE A 76 -0.24 -8.73 -8.70
C PHE A 76 1.16 -8.95 -9.27
N ARG A 77 1.56 -8.17 -10.27
CA ARG A 77 2.90 -8.26 -10.88
C ARG A 77 4.02 -8.19 -9.85
N TYR A 78 4.02 -7.16 -8.99
CA TYR A 78 5.04 -7.01 -7.96
C TYR A 78 4.96 -8.09 -6.87
N ALA A 79 3.74 -8.52 -6.53
CA ALA A 79 3.52 -9.55 -5.52
C ALA A 79 3.96 -10.95 -5.99
N LEU A 80 3.69 -11.29 -7.26
CA LEU A 80 4.17 -12.51 -7.89
C LEU A 80 5.70 -12.52 -8.02
N ASN A 81 6.31 -11.42 -8.46
CA ASN A 81 7.77 -11.33 -8.53
C ASN A 81 8.42 -11.60 -7.16
N ARG A 82 7.84 -11.05 -6.08
CA ARG A 82 8.30 -11.36 -4.72
C ARG A 82 7.98 -12.79 -4.31
N TYR A 83 6.82 -13.32 -4.68
CA TYR A 83 6.38 -14.67 -4.32
C TYR A 83 7.39 -15.73 -4.79
N PHE A 84 7.84 -15.65 -6.05
CA PHE A 84 8.81 -16.60 -6.60
C PHE A 84 10.21 -16.43 -6.02
N ARG A 85 10.62 -15.21 -5.70
CA ARG A 85 11.99 -14.90 -5.24
C ARG A 85 12.21 -15.09 -3.74
N LEU A 86 11.14 -15.31 -2.98
CA LEU A 86 11.18 -15.57 -1.54
C LEU A 86 10.99 -17.07 -1.27
N PRO A 87 11.32 -17.57 -0.06
CA PRO A 87 10.99 -18.93 0.32
C PRO A 87 9.49 -19.21 0.18
N PRO A 88 9.12 -20.44 -0.23
CA PRO A 88 10.01 -21.61 -0.42
C PRO A 88 10.67 -21.70 -1.80
N TYR A 89 10.27 -20.86 -2.77
CA TYR A 89 10.59 -21.08 -4.18
C TYR A 89 11.97 -20.57 -4.61
N LEU A 90 12.42 -19.45 -4.03
CA LEU A 90 13.77 -18.90 -4.22
C LEU A 90 14.25 -18.88 -5.69
N LYS A 91 13.35 -18.64 -6.63
CA LYS A 91 13.67 -18.55 -8.06
C LYS A 91 14.66 -17.40 -8.27
N THR A 92 15.64 -17.61 -9.13
CA THR A 92 16.72 -16.66 -9.40
C THR A 92 16.32 -15.55 -10.35
N PHE A 93 15.29 -15.77 -11.16
CA PHE A 93 14.81 -14.82 -12.15
C PHE A 93 13.96 -13.69 -11.56
N ASP A 94 13.92 -12.55 -12.24
CA ASP A 94 13.08 -11.40 -11.94
C ASP A 94 12.05 -11.19 -13.06
N LEU A 95 10.76 -11.39 -12.72
CA LEU A 95 9.64 -11.26 -13.66
C LEU A 95 9.56 -9.89 -14.35
N ILE A 96 10.18 -8.87 -13.76
CA ILE A 96 10.07 -7.48 -14.19
C ILE A 96 11.26 -7.05 -15.04
N LYS A 97 12.44 -7.62 -14.79
CA LYS A 97 13.71 -7.12 -15.33
C LYS A 97 14.36 -8.07 -16.32
N ASP A 98 14.17 -9.37 -16.18
CA ASP A 98 14.86 -10.34 -17.00
C ASP A 98 14.24 -10.41 -18.39
N GLU A 99 15.09 -10.52 -19.42
CA GLU A 99 14.70 -10.49 -20.84
C GLU A 99 13.73 -11.61 -21.22
N ILE A 100 13.81 -12.77 -20.56
CA ILE A 100 12.88 -13.89 -20.79
C ILE A 100 11.40 -13.53 -20.53
N PHE A 101 11.15 -12.48 -19.75
CA PHE A 101 9.81 -11.94 -19.47
C PHE A 101 9.45 -10.72 -20.31
N GLU A 102 10.25 -10.34 -21.31
CA GLU A 102 10.00 -9.13 -22.12
C GLU A 102 8.62 -9.15 -22.79
N GLU A 103 8.22 -10.28 -23.36
CA GLU A 103 6.91 -10.47 -23.99
C GLU A 103 5.75 -10.30 -22.98
N ALA A 104 5.82 -11.01 -21.85
CA ALA A 104 4.87 -10.83 -20.74
C ALA A 104 4.80 -9.38 -20.26
N ASN A 105 5.94 -8.68 -20.29
CA ASN A 105 6.04 -7.29 -19.89
C ASN A 105 5.48 -6.31 -20.93
N ALA A 106 5.57 -6.62 -22.21
CA ALA A 106 4.92 -5.87 -23.29
C ALA A 106 3.40 -5.98 -23.18
N HIS A 107 2.87 -7.20 -23.06
CA HIS A 107 1.43 -7.42 -22.90
C HIS A 107 0.88 -6.81 -21.61
N PHE A 108 1.62 -6.88 -20.50
CA PHE A 108 1.24 -6.18 -19.28
C PHE A 108 1.04 -4.68 -19.52
N LYS A 109 1.96 -4.02 -20.25
CA LYS A 109 1.86 -2.58 -20.55
C LYS A 109 0.65 -2.27 -21.44
N GLU A 110 0.41 -3.11 -22.44
CA GLU A 110 -0.75 -3.00 -23.33
C GLU A 110 -2.06 -3.10 -22.52
N THR A 111 -2.23 -4.14 -21.71
CA THR A 111 -3.40 -4.29 -20.85
C THR A 111 -3.56 -3.12 -19.87
N VAL A 112 -2.46 -2.62 -19.29
CA VAL A 112 -2.52 -1.43 -18.43
C VAL A 112 -3.03 -0.20 -19.19
N ASN A 113 -2.63 -0.01 -20.45
CA ASN A 113 -3.11 1.09 -21.26
C ASN A 113 -4.61 0.94 -21.59
N GLU A 114 -5.07 -0.25 -21.95
CA GLU A 114 -6.50 -0.56 -22.17
C GLU A 114 -7.34 -0.32 -20.91
N LEU A 115 -6.83 -0.71 -19.74
CA LEU A 115 -7.50 -0.46 -18.46
C LEU A 115 -7.57 1.04 -18.15
N LYS A 116 -6.57 1.83 -18.54
CA LYS A 116 -6.63 3.29 -18.39
C LYS A 116 -7.66 3.91 -19.31
N THR A 117 -7.70 3.53 -20.59
CA THR A 117 -8.65 4.07 -21.57
C THR A 117 -10.10 3.69 -21.24
N SER A 118 -10.33 2.54 -20.58
CA SER A 118 -11.64 2.11 -20.07
C SER A 118 -12.02 2.69 -18.69
N GLY A 119 -11.23 3.64 -18.14
CA GLY A 119 -11.53 4.30 -16.86
C GLY A 119 -11.17 3.49 -15.60
N LYS A 120 -10.57 2.31 -15.73
CA LYS A 120 -10.09 1.48 -14.60
C LYS A 120 -8.73 1.94 -14.05
N GLY A 121 -8.16 3.01 -14.62
CA GLY A 121 -6.94 3.67 -14.15
C GLY A 121 -7.14 4.71 -13.06
N GLU A 122 -8.38 5.13 -12.80
CA GLU A 122 -8.65 6.23 -11.87
C GLU A 122 -8.47 5.85 -10.40
N VAL A 123 -7.80 6.74 -9.67
CA VAL A 123 -7.68 6.70 -8.22
C VAL A 123 -8.68 7.68 -7.64
N THR A 124 -9.67 7.17 -6.92
CA THR A 124 -10.63 8.00 -6.19
C THR A 124 -9.95 8.54 -4.93
N HIS A 125 -9.76 9.85 -4.88
CA HIS A 125 -9.31 10.54 -3.68
C HIS A 125 -10.50 10.88 -2.79
N HIS A 126 -10.29 10.81 -1.47
CA HIS A 126 -11.26 11.36 -0.54
C HIS A 126 -11.36 12.88 -0.72
N PRO A 127 -12.56 13.47 -0.59
CA PRO A 127 -12.71 14.92 -0.65
C PRO A 127 -11.88 15.59 0.44
N ILE A 128 -11.42 16.80 0.16
CA ILE A 128 -10.74 17.65 1.15
C ILE A 128 -11.77 18.03 2.22
N ILE A 129 -11.35 18.01 3.48
CA ILE A 129 -12.17 18.56 4.58
C ILE A 129 -12.06 20.08 4.48
N LEU A 130 -13.18 20.75 4.23
CA LEU A 130 -13.24 22.21 4.13
C LEU A 130 -13.30 22.87 5.51
N ASP A 131 -12.95 24.15 5.59
CA ASP A 131 -12.98 24.90 6.84
C ASP A 131 -14.41 24.99 7.40
N GLU A 132 -15.42 25.13 6.54
CA GLU A 132 -16.84 25.14 6.95
C GLU A 132 -17.29 23.79 7.52
N ASP A 133 -16.69 22.68 7.06
CA ASP A 133 -16.98 21.35 7.59
C ASP A 133 -16.29 21.15 8.96
N LEU A 134 -15.10 21.71 9.14
CA LEU A 134 -14.44 21.76 10.45
C LEU A 134 -15.28 22.56 11.44
N GLU A 135 -15.76 23.74 11.07
CA GLU A 135 -16.63 24.57 11.93
C GLU A 135 -17.88 23.81 12.40
N LYS A 136 -18.54 23.09 11.49
CA LYS A 136 -19.69 22.23 11.82
C LYS A 136 -19.30 21.10 12.77
N LEU A 137 -18.15 20.46 12.57
CA LEU A 137 -17.66 19.40 13.46
C LEU A 137 -17.42 19.95 14.87
N TYR A 138 -16.71 21.07 14.99
CA TYR A 138 -16.37 21.72 16.26
C TYR A 138 -17.58 22.28 17.02
N SER A 139 -18.65 22.67 16.30
CA SER A 139 -19.90 23.14 16.90
C SER A 139 -20.92 22.01 17.16
N SER A 140 -20.64 20.78 16.71
CA SER A 140 -21.55 19.66 16.87
C SER A 140 -21.49 19.01 18.25
N VAL A 141 -22.59 18.35 18.63
CA VAL A 141 -22.65 17.49 19.83
C VAL A 141 -21.60 16.37 19.83
N TYR A 142 -21.10 15.99 18.66
CA TYR A 142 -20.11 14.91 18.53
C TYR A 142 -18.72 15.32 18.99
N PHE A 143 -18.40 16.62 19.09
CA PHE A 143 -17.17 17.15 19.66
C PHE A 143 -17.41 17.88 20.99
N ASP A 144 -18.55 17.63 21.65
CA ASP A 144 -18.85 18.24 22.95
C ASP A 144 -17.87 17.74 24.02
N ILE A 145 -16.99 18.65 24.45
CA ILE A 145 -15.96 18.40 25.46
C ILE A 145 -16.54 18.08 26.85
N ASN A 146 -17.82 18.39 27.09
CA ASN A 146 -18.51 18.10 28.35
C ASN A 146 -19.06 16.68 28.39
N THR A 147 -19.02 15.94 27.27
CA THR A 147 -19.40 14.52 27.23
C THR A 147 -18.16 13.64 27.05
N PRO A 148 -18.07 12.49 27.74
CA PRO A 148 -16.93 11.58 27.57
C PRO A 148 -16.73 11.14 26.11
N LEU A 149 -17.83 10.88 25.39
CA LEU A 149 -17.79 10.47 23.99
C LEU A 149 -17.38 11.63 23.06
N GLY A 150 -17.92 12.84 23.30
CA GLY A 150 -17.60 14.00 22.48
C GLY A 150 -16.14 14.43 22.63
N LEU A 151 -15.64 14.46 23.86
CA LEU A 151 -14.21 14.70 24.13
C LEU A 151 -13.32 13.66 23.44
N LEU A 152 -13.68 12.36 23.55
CA LEU A 152 -12.93 11.30 22.91
C LEU A 152 -12.89 11.50 21.38
N ASN A 153 -14.03 11.75 20.75
CA ASN A 153 -14.13 11.96 19.31
C ASN A 153 -13.31 13.16 18.84
N LYS A 154 -13.40 14.29 19.55
CA LYS A 154 -12.64 15.51 19.24
C LYS A 154 -11.14 15.26 19.29
N VAL A 155 -10.64 14.72 20.40
CA VAL A 155 -9.21 14.43 20.57
C VAL A 155 -8.73 13.43 19.53
N GLN A 156 -9.52 12.38 19.29
CA GLN A 156 -9.24 11.38 18.27
C GLN A 156 -9.19 11.99 16.87
N PHE A 157 -10.09 12.89 16.52
CA PHE A 157 -10.08 13.59 15.22
C PHE A 157 -8.85 14.49 15.07
N GLU A 158 -8.55 15.33 16.05
CA GLU A 158 -7.43 16.28 16.00
C GLU A 158 -6.07 15.57 15.90
N ILE A 159 -5.90 14.48 16.67
CA ILE A 159 -4.68 13.67 16.56
C ILE A 159 -4.53 13.13 15.12
N ARG A 160 -5.62 12.67 14.51
CA ARG A 160 -5.60 12.17 13.13
C ARG A 160 -5.37 13.27 12.12
N LEU A 161 -5.99 14.44 12.28
CA LEU A 161 -5.89 15.52 11.32
C LEU A 161 -4.47 16.12 11.30
N TYR A 162 -3.88 16.35 12.48
CA TYR A 162 -2.61 17.08 12.59
C TYR A 162 -1.36 16.21 12.64
N PHE A 163 -1.45 14.98 13.17
CA PHE A 163 -0.27 14.14 13.42
C PHE A 163 -0.17 12.91 12.51
N PHE A 164 -1.19 12.59 11.72
CA PHE A 164 -1.07 11.47 10.79
C PHE A 164 -0.35 11.81 9.51
N ARG A 165 0.72 11.05 9.25
CA ARG A 165 1.36 10.97 7.94
C ARG A 165 1.44 9.55 7.38
N LYS A 166 1.20 8.51 8.21
CA LYS A 166 1.39 7.10 7.84
C LYS A 166 0.28 6.20 8.41
N GLY A 167 -0.90 6.21 7.79
CA GLY A 167 -1.98 5.23 7.99
C GLY A 167 -2.40 4.89 9.43
N PRO A 168 -3.33 3.93 9.61
CA PRO A 168 -3.87 3.61 10.93
C PRO A 168 -2.86 3.00 11.92
N GLN A 169 -1.84 2.30 11.41
CA GLN A 169 -0.82 1.63 12.24
C GLN A 169 -0.05 2.62 13.11
N SER A 170 0.15 3.85 12.61
CA SER A 170 0.83 4.88 13.38
C SER A 170 0.10 5.29 14.64
N MET A 171 -1.23 5.09 14.80
CA MET A 171 -1.95 5.41 16.05
C MET A 171 -1.74 4.39 17.13
N VAL A 172 -1.66 3.11 16.76
CA VAL A 172 -1.55 2.02 17.73
C VAL A 172 -0.27 2.14 18.54
N GLU A 173 0.78 2.68 17.92
CA GLU A 173 2.10 2.87 18.54
C GLU A 173 2.23 4.20 19.28
N MET A 174 1.24 5.11 19.19
CA MET A 174 1.33 6.40 19.90
C MET A 174 1.14 6.23 21.39
N THR A 175 2.03 6.89 22.13
CA THR A 175 1.99 6.95 23.59
C THR A 175 2.03 8.41 24.04
N LYS A 176 1.92 8.65 25.35
CA LYS A 176 2.08 10.00 25.91
C LYS A 176 3.43 10.63 25.55
N LYS A 177 4.48 9.81 25.38
CA LYS A 177 5.84 10.26 25.01
C LYS A 177 5.95 10.68 23.54
N THR A 178 4.96 10.37 22.72
CA THR A 178 4.93 10.77 21.31
C THR A 178 4.75 12.28 21.16
N PHE A 179 4.14 12.94 22.14
CA PHE A 179 3.80 14.35 22.10
C PHE A 179 4.67 15.15 23.07
N GLU A 180 5.05 16.35 22.64
CA GLU A 180 5.73 17.36 23.45
C GLU A 180 4.93 18.66 23.36
N VAL A 181 4.86 19.40 24.47
CA VAL A 181 4.29 20.75 24.48
C VAL A 181 5.44 21.74 24.40
N ARG A 182 5.45 22.55 23.34
CA ARG A 182 6.43 23.63 23.15
C ARG A 182 5.73 24.98 23.20
N VAL A 183 6.53 26.04 23.28
CA VAL A 183 6.05 27.43 23.22
C VAL A 183 6.58 28.05 21.94
N ASP A 184 5.70 28.69 21.18
CA ASP A 184 6.08 29.47 20.02
C ASP A 184 6.81 30.74 20.47
N SER A 185 8.05 30.92 20.01
CA SER A 185 8.88 32.07 20.38
C SER A 185 8.36 33.41 19.84
N GLN A 186 7.56 33.41 18.78
CA GLN A 186 7.01 34.63 18.18
C GLN A 186 5.69 35.04 18.84
N THR A 187 4.81 34.07 19.08
CA THR A 187 3.45 34.34 19.58
C THR A 187 3.31 34.14 21.09
N GLY A 188 4.21 33.39 21.71
CA GLY A 188 4.14 32.99 23.12
C GLY A 188 3.11 31.89 23.42
N TYR A 189 2.40 31.38 22.42
CA TYR A 189 1.38 30.34 22.61
C TYR A 189 1.99 28.95 22.77
N LYS A 190 1.36 28.14 23.62
CA LYS A 190 1.69 26.71 23.75
C LYS A 190 1.10 25.95 22.57
N TYR A 191 1.90 25.08 21.97
CA TYR A 191 1.45 24.16 20.94
C TYR A 191 1.97 22.75 21.20
N MET A 192 1.27 21.76 20.67
CA MET A 192 1.67 20.35 20.77
C MET A 192 2.37 19.94 19.47
N CYS A 193 3.52 19.27 19.58
CA CYS A 193 4.26 18.71 18.46
C CYS A 193 4.65 17.25 18.72
N LYS A 194 5.10 16.53 17.69
CA LYS A 194 5.63 15.18 17.85
C LYS A 194 7.08 15.25 18.34
N ALA A 195 7.43 14.51 19.39
CA ALA A 195 8.76 14.57 20.02
C ALA A 195 9.92 14.21 19.06
N GLU A 196 9.67 13.34 18.07
CA GLU A 196 10.69 12.84 17.11
C GLU A 196 10.73 13.60 15.77
N GLU A 197 10.12 14.78 15.65
CA GLU A 197 10.15 15.49 14.37
C GLU A 197 11.52 16.14 14.12
N GLN A 198 12.42 15.38 13.47
CA GLN A 198 13.56 15.94 12.75
C GLN A 198 13.05 16.81 11.60
N SER A 199 13.25 18.11 11.75
CA SER A 199 13.24 19.20 10.76
C SER A 199 11.93 19.46 9.99
N PRO A 200 11.41 20.70 9.98
CA PRO A 200 10.44 21.10 8.97
C PRO A 200 11.11 20.94 7.60
N ARG A 201 10.46 20.21 6.68
CA ARG A 201 10.78 20.34 5.25
C ARG A 201 10.73 21.82 4.95
N SER A 202 11.87 22.40 4.63
CA SER A 202 12.01 23.78 4.16
C SER A 202 10.88 24.06 3.17
N LEU A 203 9.98 24.97 3.52
CA LEU A 203 9.17 25.68 2.54
C LEU A 203 10.17 26.21 1.52
N LYS A 204 10.17 25.63 0.31
CA LYS A 204 10.91 26.22 -0.80
C LYS A 204 10.26 27.57 -1.05
N THR A 205 10.87 28.63 -0.54
CA THR A 205 10.62 29.99 -0.97
C THR A 205 10.89 30.03 -2.48
N LYS A 206 9.81 30.09 -3.27
CA LYS A 206 9.92 30.55 -4.65
C LYS A 206 10.22 32.03 -4.56
N THR A 207 11.49 32.38 -4.60
CA THR A 207 11.91 33.73 -4.98
C THR A 207 11.54 33.88 -6.45
N VAL A 208 10.54 34.71 -6.73
CA VAL A 208 10.27 35.18 -8.09
C VAL A 208 11.39 36.18 -8.42
N SER A 209 12.16 35.89 -9.46
CA SER A 209 12.99 36.86 -10.17
C SER A 209 12.25 37.29 -11.41
#